data_AF-A0A2S9H272-F1
#
_entry.id   AF-A0A2S9H272-F1
#
_cell.length_a   1.000
_cell.length_b   1.000
_cell.length_c   1.000
_cell.angle_alpha   90.00
_cell.angle_beta   90.00
_cell.angle_gamma   90.00
#
_symmetry.space_group_name_H-M   'P 1'
#
loop_
_entity.id
_entity.type
_entity.pdbx_description
1 polymer ?
#
loop_
_entity_poly.entity_id
_entity_poly.type
_entity_poly.pdbx_seq_one_letter_code
_entity_poly.pdbx_strand_id
1 'polypeptide(L)'
;MQAAFRRSREEQSDVGAISAWLRMGEQDAEKLDGDKFNRTKYIAALTEIRKLTVLPPEQFEPLLREYFKSAGVAFVIVPAIPKAHVSGVARWLNPHRPLIQLSLYGKTNDKFWFTLFHEAAHVLLHGNEKKSVYLDDPTKTGNASAAEREANEWAGHFLIPQQHTLQLPELRTKAAVIHFANSIGIHPGIVVGRLQHDGIIDPSWMNDLRMSFRLNAAK
;
A
#
# COMPACT_ATOMS: atom_id res chain seq x y z
N MET A 1 17.96 18.58 1.68
CA MET A 1 16.73 18.40 2.47
C MET A 1 16.99 17.28 3.47
N GLN A 2 17.07 17.58 4.77
CA GLN A 2 17.36 16.58 5.80
C GLN A 2 16.04 15.91 6.18
N ALA A 3 15.78 14.71 5.65
CA ALA A 3 14.64 13.90 6.09
C ALA A 3 14.98 13.31 7.46
N ALA A 4 14.18 13.63 8.48
CA ALA A 4 14.37 13.10 9.82
C ALA A 4 13.81 11.68 9.88
N PHE A 5 14.69 10.68 9.74
CA PHE A 5 14.33 9.27 9.94
C PHE A 5 14.46 8.92 11.43
N ARG A 6 13.35 8.64 12.11
CA ARG A 6 13.37 8.16 13.49
C ARG A 6 13.86 6.71 13.50
N ARG A 7 15.03 6.41 14.10
CA ARG A 7 15.62 5.05 14.15
C ARG A 7 16.15 4.68 15.54
N SER A 8 15.97 3.40 15.91
CA SER A 8 16.59 2.74 17.07
C SER A 8 17.21 1.40 16.62
N ARG A 9 18.55 1.31 16.66
CA ARG A 9 19.46 0.16 16.45
C ARG A 9 19.89 -0.21 15.01
N GLU A 10 21.02 -0.93 14.94
CA GLU A 10 22.15 -0.87 13.98
C GLU A 10 22.17 -1.87 12.80
N GLU A 11 21.22 -2.81 12.67
CA GLU A 11 21.09 -3.60 11.43
C GLU A 11 20.25 -2.82 10.41
N GLN A 12 20.77 -1.67 10.00
CA GLN A 12 20.00 -0.66 9.30
C GLN A 12 20.07 -0.83 7.79
N SER A 13 18.89 -0.84 7.18
CA SER A 13 18.68 -0.36 5.82
C SER A 13 19.59 0.84 5.52
N ASP A 14 20.35 0.72 4.43
CA ASP A 14 21.38 1.70 4.06
C ASP A 14 20.68 3.05 3.80
N VAL A 15 21.05 4.06 4.60
CA VAL A 15 20.47 5.41 4.50
C VAL A 15 20.67 5.97 3.09
N GLY A 16 21.79 5.66 2.45
CA GLY A 16 22.05 5.99 1.05
C GLY A 16 21.08 5.29 0.11
N ALA A 17 20.82 3.99 0.30
CA ALA A 17 19.86 3.23 -0.52
C ALA A 17 18.43 3.77 -0.37
N ILE A 18 17.98 4.08 0.85
CA ILE A 18 16.65 4.68 1.07
C ILE A 18 16.58 6.07 0.46
N SER A 19 17.59 6.91 0.69
CA SER A 19 17.61 8.27 0.14
C SER A 19 17.60 8.26 -1.38
N ALA A 20 18.34 7.34 -2.01
CA ALA A 20 18.33 7.14 -3.46
C ALA A 20 16.94 6.70 -3.94
N TRP A 21 16.31 5.73 -3.27
CA TRP A 21 14.98 5.25 -3.64
C TRP A 21 13.92 6.36 -3.52
N LEU A 22 13.97 7.15 -2.46
CA LEU A 22 13.13 8.33 -2.28
C LEU A 22 13.37 9.36 -3.39
N ARG A 23 14.63 9.64 -3.75
CA ARG A 23 14.92 10.60 -4.81
C ARG A 23 14.42 10.13 -6.17
N MET A 24 14.51 8.84 -6.49
CA MET A 24 13.98 8.28 -7.73
C MET A 24 12.46 8.53 -7.85
N GLY A 25 11.71 8.30 -6.78
CA GLY A 25 10.27 8.56 -6.81
C GLY A 25 9.90 10.04 -6.88
N GLU A 26 10.72 10.94 -6.33
CA GLU A 26 10.56 12.38 -6.57
C GLU A 26 10.77 12.73 -8.04
N GLN A 27 11.85 12.24 -8.67
CA GLN A 27 12.15 12.49 -10.08
C GLN A 27 11.05 11.97 -11.00
N ASP A 28 10.45 10.82 -10.69
CA ASP A 28 9.32 10.30 -11.46
C ASP A 28 8.05 11.10 -11.21
N ALA A 29 7.80 11.53 -9.96
CA ALA A 29 6.65 12.37 -9.64
C ALA A 29 6.73 13.78 -10.26
N GLU A 30 7.93 14.34 -10.44
CA GLU A 30 8.20 15.61 -11.13
C GLU A 30 7.73 15.59 -12.58
N LYS A 31 7.73 14.41 -13.24
CA LYS A 31 7.28 14.22 -14.63
C LYS A 31 5.75 14.10 -14.75
N LEU A 32 5.05 13.90 -13.62
CA LEU A 32 3.61 13.72 -13.62
C LEU A 32 2.90 15.07 -13.51
N ASP A 33 1.88 15.25 -14.32
CA ASP A 33 0.86 16.29 -14.10
C ASP A 33 -0.26 15.77 -13.20
N GLY A 34 -1.02 16.68 -12.60
CA GLY A 34 -2.20 16.33 -11.81
C GLY A 34 -2.91 17.54 -11.21
N ASP A 35 -4.14 17.30 -10.75
CA ASP A 35 -4.93 18.31 -10.05
C ASP A 35 -4.28 18.68 -8.71
N LYS A 36 -4.74 19.78 -8.09
CA LYS A 36 -4.46 20.02 -6.67
C LYS A 36 -5.15 18.94 -5.83
N PHE A 37 -4.50 18.50 -4.75
CA PHE A 37 -5.08 17.50 -3.87
C PHE A 37 -6.48 17.87 -3.41
N ASN A 38 -7.43 16.97 -3.61
CA ASN A 38 -8.80 17.11 -3.16
C ASN A 38 -9.19 15.88 -2.33
N ARG A 39 -9.37 16.08 -1.02
CA ARG A 39 -9.66 14.99 -0.08
C ARG A 39 -10.95 14.23 -0.44
N THR A 40 -11.99 14.91 -0.92
CA THR A 40 -13.26 14.28 -1.30
C THR A 40 -13.08 13.41 -2.54
N LYS A 41 -12.43 13.93 -3.59
CA LYS A 41 -12.08 13.14 -4.77
C LYS A 41 -11.18 11.97 -4.42
N TYR A 42 -10.25 12.16 -3.49
CA TYR A 42 -9.35 11.11 -3.03
C TYR A 42 -10.07 9.95 -2.35
N ILE A 43 -11.02 10.23 -1.44
CA ILE A 43 -11.83 9.20 -0.81
C ILE A 43 -12.64 8.43 -1.87
N ALA A 44 -13.27 9.14 -2.81
CA ALA A 44 -14.01 8.50 -3.90
C ALA A 44 -13.09 7.64 -4.78
N ALA A 45 -11.91 8.14 -5.12
CA ALA A 45 -10.89 7.40 -5.87
C ALA A 45 -10.48 6.12 -5.15
N LEU A 46 -10.25 6.14 -3.83
CA LEU A 46 -9.91 4.94 -3.06
C LEU A 46 -11.02 3.88 -3.12
N THR A 47 -12.29 4.29 -3.10
CA THR A 47 -13.42 3.37 -3.25
C THR A 47 -13.42 2.69 -4.61
N GLU A 48 -13.13 3.43 -5.69
CA GLU A 48 -13.02 2.85 -7.04
C GLU A 48 -11.77 1.97 -7.17
N ILE A 49 -10.63 2.39 -6.62
CA ILE A 49 -9.37 1.63 -6.61
C ILE A 49 -9.54 0.28 -5.93
N ARG A 50 -10.32 0.18 -4.84
CA ARG A 50 -10.59 -1.09 -4.16
C ARG A 50 -11.21 -2.13 -5.09
N LYS A 51 -12.07 -1.70 -6.02
CA LYS A 51 -12.72 -2.59 -7.01
C LYS A 51 -11.72 -3.13 -8.02
N LEU A 52 -10.60 -2.42 -8.25
CA LEU A 52 -9.58 -2.85 -9.20
C LEU A 52 -8.78 -4.06 -8.70
N THR A 53 -8.91 -4.44 -7.44
CA THR A 53 -8.14 -5.56 -6.84
C THR A 53 -8.32 -6.88 -7.58
N VAL A 54 -9.49 -7.10 -8.21
CA VAL A 54 -9.82 -8.32 -8.98
C VAL A 54 -9.31 -8.29 -10.42
N LEU A 55 -8.86 -7.13 -10.91
CA LEU A 55 -8.38 -6.97 -12.28
C LEU A 55 -6.90 -7.39 -12.38
N PRO A 56 -6.46 -7.80 -13.58
CA PRO A 56 -5.07 -8.09 -13.80
C PRO A 56 -4.22 -6.79 -13.89
N PRO A 57 -2.90 -6.87 -13.60
CA PRO A 57 -1.92 -5.77 -13.67
C PRO A 57 -2.09 -4.77 -14.81
N GLU A 58 -2.20 -5.27 -16.04
CA GLU A 58 -2.30 -4.49 -17.26
C GLU A 58 -3.60 -3.67 -17.38
N GLN A 59 -4.63 -4.03 -16.61
CA GLN A 59 -5.90 -3.32 -16.57
C GLN A 59 -5.98 -2.37 -15.38
N PHE A 60 -5.58 -2.79 -14.17
CA PHE A 60 -5.74 -1.93 -13.00
C PHE A 60 -4.70 -0.80 -12.96
N GLU A 61 -3.48 -1.01 -13.44
CA GLU A 61 -2.40 -0.05 -13.20
C GLU A 61 -2.63 1.31 -13.88
N PRO A 62 -3.08 1.36 -15.16
CA PRO A 62 -3.44 2.63 -15.79
C PRO A 62 -4.60 3.34 -15.07
N LEU A 63 -5.64 2.59 -14.69
CA LEU A 63 -6.80 3.13 -13.96
C LEU A 63 -6.39 3.66 -12.58
N LEU A 64 -5.52 2.95 -11.86
CA LEU A 64 -4.98 3.35 -10.58
C LEU A 64 -4.28 4.72 -10.68
N ARG A 65 -3.45 4.90 -11.72
CA ARG A 65 -2.79 6.18 -11.98
C ARG A 65 -3.79 7.29 -12.28
N GLU A 66 -4.80 7.04 -13.10
CA GLU A 66 -5.84 8.03 -13.41
C GLU A 66 -6.62 8.46 -12.18
N TYR A 67 -7.05 7.50 -11.34
CA TYR A 67 -7.79 7.80 -10.12
C TYR A 67 -6.97 8.67 -9.16
N PHE A 68 -5.70 8.34 -8.91
CA PHE A 68 -4.84 9.17 -8.07
C PHE A 68 -4.54 10.53 -8.70
N LYS A 69 -4.27 10.58 -10.01
CA LYS A 69 -4.05 11.84 -10.73
C LYS A 69 -5.23 12.79 -10.59
N SER A 70 -6.46 12.28 -10.76
CA SER A 70 -7.70 13.06 -10.64
C SER A 70 -7.96 13.57 -9.21
N ALA A 71 -7.43 12.87 -8.21
CA ALA A 71 -7.48 13.26 -6.80
C ALA A 71 -6.33 14.20 -6.39
N GLY A 72 -5.39 14.48 -7.29
CA GLY A 72 -4.21 15.30 -7.03
C GLY A 72 -3.11 14.59 -6.22
N VAL A 73 -3.04 13.26 -6.32
CA VAL A 73 -2.00 12.43 -5.70
C VAL A 73 -1.03 11.96 -6.78
N ALA A 74 0.26 12.22 -6.59
CA ALA A 74 1.28 11.60 -7.43
C ALA A 74 1.45 10.13 -7.00
N PHE A 75 1.23 9.20 -7.92
CA PHE A 75 1.47 7.77 -7.67
C PHE A 75 2.59 7.27 -8.56
N VAL A 76 3.62 6.71 -7.94
CA VAL A 76 4.79 6.17 -8.65
C VAL A 76 5.13 4.77 -8.15
N ILE A 77 5.64 3.97 -9.06
CA ILE A 77 6.14 2.64 -8.77
C ILE A 77 7.63 2.68 -9.09
N VAL A 78 8.45 2.49 -8.07
CA VAL A 78 9.91 2.60 -8.19
C VAL A 78 10.53 1.24 -7.87
N PRO A 79 11.41 0.71 -8.74
CA PRO A 79 12.13 -0.53 -8.46
C PRO A 79 12.79 -0.50 -7.07
N ALA A 80 12.74 -1.61 -6.34
CA ALA A 80 13.39 -1.68 -5.04
C ALA A 80 14.90 -1.55 -5.20
N ILE A 81 15.54 -0.78 -4.33
CA ILE A 81 17.00 -0.73 -4.23
C ILE A 81 17.44 -1.79 -3.21
N PRO A 82 18.41 -2.67 -3.55
CA PRO A 82 18.97 -3.62 -2.59
C PRO A 82 19.38 -2.92 -1.29
N LYS A 83 19.10 -3.56 -0.15
CA LYS A 83 19.38 -3.03 1.21
C LYS A 83 18.56 -1.80 1.63
N ALA A 84 17.64 -1.28 0.80
CA ALA A 84 16.71 -0.24 1.25
C ALA A 84 15.65 -0.81 2.21
N HIS A 85 15.19 -2.04 1.97
CA HIS A 85 14.13 -2.70 2.74
C HIS A 85 12.84 -1.86 2.87
N VAL A 86 12.51 -1.01 1.88
CA VAL A 86 11.29 -0.21 1.88
C VAL A 86 10.27 -0.74 0.88
N SER A 87 9.05 -0.87 1.37
CA SER A 87 7.90 -1.47 0.69
C SER A 87 6.98 -0.38 0.10
N GLY A 88 6.85 0.74 0.81
CA GLY A 88 6.03 1.89 0.45
C GLY A 88 6.47 3.15 1.20
N VAL A 89 6.07 4.30 0.68
CA VAL A 89 6.20 5.60 1.35
C VAL A 89 5.06 6.53 0.93
N ALA A 90 4.51 7.23 1.91
CA ALA A 90 3.59 8.34 1.75
C ALA A 90 4.21 9.62 2.30
N ARG A 91 4.23 10.69 1.50
CA ARG A 91 4.74 12.00 1.90
C ARG A 91 4.18 13.12 1.05
N TRP A 92 4.32 14.36 1.49
CA TRP A 92 3.96 15.54 0.72
C TRP A 92 5.17 16.10 -0.01
N LEU A 93 5.11 16.22 -1.33
CA LEU A 93 6.15 16.86 -2.15
C LEU A 93 6.18 18.37 -1.93
N ASN A 94 5.00 18.94 -1.68
CA ASN A 94 4.77 20.33 -1.34
C ASN A 94 3.42 20.41 -0.57
N PRO A 95 3.00 21.58 -0.07
CA PRO A 95 1.79 21.69 0.75
C PRO A 95 0.47 21.27 0.10
N HIS A 96 0.45 20.98 -1.21
CA HIS A 96 -0.75 20.70 -1.99
C HIS A 96 -0.69 19.38 -2.77
N ARG A 97 0.43 18.65 -2.73
CA ARG A 97 0.67 17.48 -3.57
C ARG A 97 1.26 16.32 -2.78
N PRO A 98 0.44 15.37 -2.32
CA PRO A 98 0.92 14.11 -1.76
C PRO A 98 1.49 13.19 -2.85
N LEU A 99 2.43 12.36 -2.44
CA LEU A 99 3.08 11.31 -3.20
C LEU A 99 2.86 9.98 -2.47
N ILE A 100 2.42 8.98 -3.21
CA ILE A 100 2.47 7.58 -2.83
C ILE A 100 3.48 6.90 -3.75
N GLN A 101 4.51 6.32 -3.17
CA GLN A 101 5.56 5.62 -3.89
C GLN A 101 5.67 4.19 -3.36
N LEU A 102 5.54 3.21 -4.26
CA LEU A 102 5.59 1.79 -3.91
C LEU A 102 6.76 1.07 -4.58
N SER A 103 7.27 0.04 -3.91
CA SER A 103 8.14 -0.96 -4.53
C SER A 103 7.35 -2.26 -4.79
N LEU A 104 7.65 -2.94 -5.89
CA LEU A 104 6.97 -4.20 -6.29
C LEU A 104 7.75 -5.46 -5.97
N TYR A 105 8.99 -5.31 -5.50
CA TYR A 105 9.91 -6.43 -5.38
C TYR A 105 9.33 -7.52 -4.47
N GLY A 106 9.16 -8.72 -5.01
CA GLY A 106 8.71 -9.90 -4.27
C GLY A 106 7.29 -9.82 -3.71
N LYS A 107 6.45 -8.88 -4.16
CA LYS A 107 5.10 -8.71 -3.63
C LYS A 107 4.08 -9.61 -4.35
N THR A 108 3.39 -10.41 -3.55
CA THR A 108 2.09 -10.97 -3.89
C THR A 108 1.03 -9.87 -3.82
N ASN A 109 -0.10 -10.08 -4.50
CA ASN A 109 -1.16 -9.09 -4.65
C ASN A 109 -1.76 -8.63 -3.32
N ASP A 110 -1.92 -9.51 -2.34
CA ASP A 110 -2.30 -9.17 -0.96
C ASP A 110 -1.37 -8.11 -0.35
N LYS A 111 -0.06 -8.31 -0.44
CA LYS A 111 0.95 -7.38 0.10
C LYS A 111 0.95 -6.07 -0.66
N PHE A 112 0.85 -6.11 -2.00
CA PHE A 112 0.77 -4.91 -2.82
C PHE A 112 -0.42 -4.04 -2.44
N TRP A 113 -1.62 -4.60 -2.45
CA TRP A 113 -2.85 -3.86 -2.16
C TRP A 113 -2.88 -3.37 -0.72
N PHE A 114 -2.44 -4.18 0.25
CA PHE A 114 -2.34 -3.74 1.64
C PHE A 114 -1.37 -2.56 1.78
N THR A 115 -0.17 -2.63 1.19
CA THR A 115 0.79 -1.52 1.22
C THR A 115 0.18 -0.26 0.60
N LEU A 116 -0.47 -0.39 -0.56
CA LEU A 116 -1.09 0.75 -1.24
C LEU A 116 -2.11 1.46 -0.35
N PHE A 117 -3.03 0.70 0.28
CA PHE A 117 -4.04 1.28 1.16
C PHE A 117 -3.46 1.77 2.49
N HIS A 118 -2.37 1.19 2.98
CA HIS A 118 -1.62 1.69 4.13
C HIS A 118 -1.01 3.07 3.82
N GLU A 119 -0.31 3.22 2.71
CA GLU A 119 0.23 4.53 2.30
C GLU A 119 -0.90 5.54 2.02
N ALA A 120 -2.03 5.07 1.48
CA ALA A 120 -3.20 5.91 1.30
C ALA A 120 -3.80 6.41 2.62
N ALA A 121 -3.81 5.55 3.65
CA ALA A 121 -4.24 5.92 4.99
C ALA A 121 -3.35 7.04 5.57
N HIS A 122 -2.04 6.99 5.35
CA HIS A 122 -1.14 8.07 5.78
C HIS A 122 -1.48 9.41 5.15
N VAL A 123 -1.77 9.44 3.85
CA VAL A 123 -2.23 10.67 3.17
C VAL A 123 -3.56 11.15 3.77
N LEU A 124 -4.49 10.24 4.06
CA LEU A 124 -5.85 10.56 4.47
C LEU A 124 -5.99 11.00 5.94
N LEU A 125 -5.28 10.32 6.84
CA LEU A 125 -5.38 10.46 8.30
C LEU A 125 -4.32 11.42 8.84
N HIS A 126 -3.11 11.40 8.26
CA HIS A 126 -1.96 12.11 8.79
C HIS A 126 -1.48 13.26 7.89
N GLY A 127 -2.21 13.56 6.80
CA GLY A 127 -1.85 14.60 5.83
C GLY A 127 -1.82 16.04 6.36
N ASN A 128 -2.29 16.29 7.58
CA ASN A 128 -2.15 17.58 8.25
C ASN A 128 -0.72 17.83 8.77
N GLU A 129 0.05 16.78 8.99
CA GLU A 129 1.46 16.84 9.40
C GLU A 129 2.39 16.91 8.18
N LYS A 130 2.18 17.85 7.26
CA LYS A 130 2.81 17.89 5.91
C LYS A 130 4.36 17.82 5.82
N LYS A 131 5.07 17.82 6.96
CA LYS A 131 6.53 17.63 7.05
C LYS A 131 6.94 16.18 7.37
N SER A 132 5.99 15.30 7.69
CA SER A 132 6.28 13.91 8.00
C SER A 132 6.50 13.08 6.73
N VAL A 133 7.43 12.12 6.85
CA VAL A 133 7.68 11.07 5.86
C VAL A 133 7.37 9.75 6.56
N TYR A 134 6.36 9.04 6.08
CA TYR A 134 5.97 7.74 6.63
C TYR A 134 6.59 6.65 5.76
N LEU A 135 7.34 5.73 6.39
CA LEU A 135 8.10 4.68 5.70
C LEU A 135 7.71 3.33 6.29
N ASP A 136 7.16 2.47 5.44
CA ASP A 136 6.91 1.08 5.77
C ASP A 136 8.24 0.28 5.70
N ASP A 137 8.70 -0.13 6.88
CA ASP A 137 9.87 -1.00 7.08
C ASP A 137 9.39 -2.33 7.68
N PRO A 138 9.34 -3.41 6.87
CA PRO A 138 8.87 -4.72 7.31
C PRO A 138 9.78 -5.39 8.35
N THR A 139 10.96 -4.82 8.64
CA THR A 139 11.88 -5.34 9.66
C THR A 139 11.66 -4.72 11.05
N LYS A 140 10.79 -3.72 11.20
CA LYS A 140 10.50 -3.10 12.48
C LYS A 140 9.64 -4.00 13.38
N THR A 141 10.29 -4.82 14.19
CA THR A 141 9.67 -5.50 15.33
C THR A 141 9.85 -4.65 16.59
N GLY A 142 8.98 -3.65 16.80
CA GLY A 142 8.96 -2.83 18.01
C GLY A 142 7.98 -1.64 17.94
N ASN A 143 7.29 -1.33 19.05
CA ASN A 143 6.24 -0.31 19.24
C ASN A 143 5.96 0.59 18.02
N ALA A 144 5.12 0.08 17.10
CA ALA A 144 4.61 0.86 15.99
C ALA A 144 3.99 2.16 16.52
N SER A 145 4.27 3.29 15.87
CA SER A 145 3.70 4.57 16.28
C SER A 145 2.16 4.55 16.20
N ALA A 146 1.47 5.49 16.84
CA ALA A 146 0.01 5.57 16.74
C ALA A 146 -0.43 5.67 15.26
N ALA A 147 0.24 6.51 14.47
CA ALA A 147 -0.01 6.67 13.04
C ALA A 147 0.15 5.36 12.24
N GLU A 148 1.17 4.54 12.54
CA GLU A 148 1.37 3.25 11.85
C GLU A 148 0.25 2.26 12.19
N ARG A 149 -0.21 2.23 13.45
CA ARG A 149 -1.35 1.39 13.86
C ARG A 149 -2.65 1.84 13.21
N GLU A 150 -2.91 3.15 13.21
CA GLU A 150 -4.08 3.74 12.56
C GLU A 150 -4.10 3.46 11.05
N ALA A 151 -2.94 3.56 10.38
CA ALA A 151 -2.82 3.23 8.96
C ALA A 151 -3.06 1.73 8.68
N ASN A 152 -2.50 0.84 9.50
CA ASN A 152 -2.71 -0.60 9.40
C ASN A 152 -4.18 -0.99 9.60
N GLU A 153 -4.81 -0.48 10.65
CA GLU A 153 -6.22 -0.73 10.95
C GLU A 153 -7.12 -0.19 9.83
N TRP A 154 -6.85 1.02 9.36
CA TRP A 154 -7.60 1.64 8.26
C TRP A 154 -7.49 0.81 6.99
N ALA A 155 -6.28 0.42 6.58
CA ALA A 155 -6.05 -0.37 5.37
C ALA A 155 -6.74 -1.74 5.44
N GLY A 156 -6.63 -2.41 6.60
CA GLY A 156 -7.28 -3.69 6.85
C GLY A 156 -8.80 -3.60 6.76
N HIS A 157 -9.41 -2.58 7.38
CA HIS A 157 -10.86 -2.35 7.34
C HIS A 157 -11.35 -1.81 6.01
N PHE A 158 -10.53 -1.08 5.27
CA PHE A 158 -10.90 -0.59 3.95
C PHE A 158 -10.97 -1.73 2.94
N LEU A 159 -10.00 -2.64 2.97
CA LEU A 159 -10.00 -3.84 2.12
C LEU A 159 -11.12 -4.81 2.52
N ILE A 160 -11.22 -5.15 3.81
CA ILE A 160 -12.24 -6.04 4.36
C ILE A 160 -13.03 -5.28 5.44
N PRO A 161 -14.21 -4.72 5.10
CA PRO A 161 -15.00 -3.93 6.04
C PRO A 161 -15.28 -4.66 7.34
N GLN A 162 -15.28 -3.91 8.45
CA GLN A 162 -15.40 -4.46 9.81
C GLN A 162 -16.61 -5.37 9.99
N GLN A 163 -17.73 -5.09 9.32
CA GLN A 163 -18.93 -5.95 9.37
C GLN A 163 -18.68 -7.39 8.87
N HIS A 164 -17.64 -7.61 8.06
CA HIS A 164 -17.29 -8.93 7.52
C HIS A 164 -16.20 -9.65 8.32
N THR A 165 -15.56 -9.00 9.31
CA THR A 165 -14.45 -9.61 10.04
C THR A 165 -14.88 -10.80 10.88
N LEU A 166 -16.13 -10.80 11.39
CA LEU A 166 -16.71 -11.92 12.13
C LEU A 166 -16.86 -13.20 11.30
N GLN A 167 -16.87 -13.10 9.97
CA GLN A 167 -16.96 -14.26 9.08
C GLN A 167 -15.60 -14.89 8.80
N LEU A 168 -14.49 -14.17 9.02
CA LEU A 168 -13.14 -14.64 8.71
C LEU A 168 -12.75 -15.96 9.39
N PRO A 169 -13.08 -16.20 10.68
CA PRO A 169 -12.77 -17.48 11.33
C PRO A 169 -13.44 -18.71 10.70
N GLU A 170 -14.50 -18.53 9.91
CA GLU A 170 -15.23 -19.62 9.24
C GLU A 170 -14.62 -19.99 7.87
N LEU A 171 -13.72 -19.15 7.33
CA LEU A 171 -13.16 -19.32 5.99
C LEU A 171 -12.01 -20.35 5.99
N ARG A 172 -12.35 -21.62 6.25
CA ARG A 172 -11.40 -22.73 6.39
C ARG A 172 -11.08 -23.47 5.10
N THR A 173 -11.74 -23.13 4.00
CA THR A 173 -11.52 -23.76 2.69
C THR A 173 -11.30 -22.72 1.60
N LYS A 174 -10.59 -23.12 0.53
CA LYS A 174 -10.38 -22.25 -0.64
C LYS A 174 -11.71 -21.79 -1.26
N ALA A 175 -12.68 -22.68 -1.34
CA ALA A 175 -14.00 -22.36 -1.87
C ALA A 175 -14.73 -21.30 -1.03
N ALA A 176 -14.66 -21.42 0.31
CA ALA A 176 -15.23 -20.41 1.21
C ALA A 176 -14.53 -19.05 1.05
N VAL A 177 -13.20 -19.04 0.97
CA VAL A 177 -12.41 -17.82 0.73
C VAL A 177 -12.78 -17.16 -0.60
N ILE A 178 -12.86 -17.92 -1.68
CA ILE A 178 -13.24 -17.40 -3.01
C ILE A 178 -14.67 -16.84 -2.98
N HIS A 179 -15.61 -17.58 -2.39
CA HIS A 179 -17.00 -17.13 -2.30
C HIS A 179 -17.13 -15.83 -1.50
N PHE A 180 -16.46 -15.74 -0.35
CA PHE A 180 -16.42 -14.53 0.46
C PHE A 180 -15.77 -13.35 -0.25
N ALA A 181 -14.62 -13.57 -0.91
CA ALA A 181 -13.93 -12.50 -1.64
C ALA A 181 -14.82 -11.92 -2.75
N ASN A 182 -15.52 -12.79 -3.49
CA ASN A 182 -16.47 -12.39 -4.52
C ASN A 182 -17.65 -11.60 -3.94
N SER A 183 -18.18 -11.98 -2.77
CA SER A 183 -19.34 -11.30 -2.17
C SER A 183 -19.03 -9.86 -1.73
N ILE A 184 -17.77 -9.55 -1.41
CA ILE A 184 -17.32 -8.20 -1.03
C ILE A 184 -16.53 -7.47 -2.13
N GLY A 185 -16.40 -8.09 -3.30
CA GLY A 185 -15.78 -7.52 -4.49
C GLY A 185 -14.28 -7.27 -4.38
N ILE A 186 -13.51 -8.20 -3.80
CA ILE A 186 -12.04 -8.13 -3.76
C ILE A 186 -11.40 -9.45 -4.22
N HIS A 187 -10.11 -9.41 -4.52
CA HIS A 187 -9.37 -10.60 -4.91
C HIS A 187 -9.18 -11.59 -3.73
N PRO A 188 -9.38 -12.91 -3.92
CA PRO A 188 -9.26 -13.91 -2.85
C PRO A 188 -7.91 -13.94 -2.15
N GLY A 189 -6.82 -13.72 -2.89
CA GLY A 189 -5.48 -13.55 -2.31
C GLY A 189 -5.40 -12.54 -1.17
N ILE A 190 -6.15 -11.43 -1.22
CA ILE A 190 -6.19 -10.42 -0.15
C ILE A 190 -6.82 -11.00 1.12
N VAL A 191 -7.89 -11.78 0.98
CA VAL A 191 -8.53 -12.49 2.09
C VAL A 191 -7.57 -13.50 2.71
N VAL A 192 -6.85 -14.28 1.88
CA VAL A 192 -5.79 -15.19 2.37
C VAL A 192 -4.74 -14.42 3.16
N GLY A 193 -4.26 -13.29 2.63
CA GLY A 193 -3.29 -12.43 3.33
C GLY A 193 -3.79 -11.99 4.70
N ARG A 194 -5.07 -11.59 4.81
CA ARG A 194 -5.68 -11.23 6.09
C ARG A 194 -5.79 -12.42 7.05
N LEU A 195 -6.26 -13.57 6.58
CA LEU A 195 -6.39 -14.76 7.42
C LEU A 195 -5.04 -15.24 7.97
N GLN A 196 -3.98 -15.15 7.17
CA GLN A 196 -2.62 -15.48 7.60
C GLN A 196 -2.07 -14.45 8.59
N HIS A 197 -2.29 -13.15 8.32
CA HIS A 197 -1.84 -12.07 9.21
C HIS A 197 -2.50 -12.14 10.59
N ASP A 198 -3.81 -12.42 10.63
CA ASP A 198 -4.58 -12.53 11.87
C ASP A 198 -4.35 -13.87 12.60
N GLY A 199 -3.48 -14.75 12.07
CA GLY A 199 -3.19 -16.07 12.65
C GLY A 199 -4.37 -17.04 12.59
N ILE A 200 -5.36 -16.77 11.75
CA ILE A 200 -6.54 -17.63 11.57
C ILE A 200 -6.15 -18.89 10.82
N ILE A 201 -5.33 -18.79 9.77
CA ILE A 201 -4.78 -19.94 9.03
C ILE A 201 -3.26 -19.91 9.02
N ASP A 202 -2.64 -21.07 8.78
CA ASP A 202 -1.19 -21.18 8.68
C ASP A 202 -0.63 -20.40 7.47
N PRO A 203 0.54 -19.74 7.57
CA PRO A 203 1.17 -19.01 6.46
C PRO A 203 1.45 -19.85 5.19
N SER A 204 1.51 -21.16 5.31
CA SER A 204 1.68 -22.09 4.17
C SER A 204 0.37 -22.39 3.43
N TRP A 205 -0.79 -22.08 4.02
CA TRP A 205 -2.10 -22.47 3.48
C TRP A 205 -2.63 -21.52 2.42
N MET A 206 -3.27 -22.09 1.40
CA MET A 206 -4.00 -21.36 0.32
C MET A 206 -3.17 -20.35 -0.48
N ASN A 207 -1.86 -20.52 -0.50
CA ASN A 207 -0.93 -19.62 -1.19
C ASN A 207 -1.14 -19.57 -2.71
N ASP A 208 -1.76 -20.61 -3.28
CA ASP A 208 -2.17 -20.67 -4.69
C ASP A 208 -3.29 -19.69 -5.06
N LEU A 209 -4.01 -19.12 -4.08
CA LEU A 209 -4.98 -18.05 -4.33
C LEU A 209 -4.33 -16.65 -4.40
N ARG A 210 -3.03 -16.55 -4.13
CA ARG A 210 -2.26 -15.30 -4.28
C ARG A 210 -1.60 -15.25 -5.65
N MET A 211 -1.48 -14.03 -6.17
CA MET A 211 -0.80 -13.78 -7.44
C MET A 211 0.44 -12.94 -7.19
N SER A 212 1.56 -13.30 -7.82
CA SER A 212 2.75 -12.44 -7.85
C SER A 212 2.58 -11.38 -8.92
N PHE A 213 2.76 -10.11 -8.56
CA PHE A 213 2.76 -9.05 -9.57
C PHE A 213 4.14 -8.88 -10.19
N ARG A 214 4.16 -8.94 -11.54
CA ARG A 214 5.27 -8.42 -12.35
C ARG A 214 4.70 -7.26 -13.16
N LEU A 215 4.62 -6.07 -12.58
CA LEU A 215 4.35 -4.89 -13.38
C LEU A 215 5.66 -4.49 -14.06
N ASN A 216 5.63 -4.35 -15.38
CA ASN A 216 6.77 -3.77 -16.08
C ASN A 216 6.88 -2.31 -15.63
N ALA A 217 8.08 -1.87 -15.23
CA ALA A 217 8.31 -0.45 -14.99
C ALA A 217 7.91 0.33 -16.23
N ALA A 218 7.11 1.38 -16.08
CA ALA A 218 6.71 2.24 -17.18
C ALA A 218 7.97 2.71 -17.92
N LYS A 219 7.98 2.53 -19.25
CA LYS A 219 9.02 3.07 -20.13
C LYS A 219 8.93 4.60 -20.18
#